data_AF-A0A0Q2M033-F1
#
_entry.id   AF-A0A0Q2M033-F1
#
_cell.length_a   1.000
_cell.length_b   1.000
_cell.length_c   1.000
_cell.angle_alpha   90.00
_cell.angle_beta   90.00
_cell.angle_gamma   90.00
#
_symmetry.space_group_name_H-M   'P 1'
#
loop_
_entity.id
_entity.type
_entity.pdbx_description
1 polymer ?
#
loop_
_entity_poly.entity_id
_entity_poly.type
_entity_poly.pdbx_seq_one_letter_code
_entity_poly.pdbx_strand_id
1 'polypeptide(L)' 'MKIMWAPWRIEYIRSPKHDGCIFCDFPKENRDRERLILYRGKHAFVIMN' A
#
# COMPACT_ATOMS: atom_id res chain seq x y z
N MET A 1 27.53 -1.41 6.10
CA MET A 1 26.07 -1.64 6.08
C MET A 1 25.40 -0.46 6.77
N LYS A 2 24.47 0.24 6.11
CA LYS A 2 23.79 1.42 6.68
C LYS A 2 22.49 0.97 7.35
N ILE A 3 22.34 1.25 8.64
CA ILE A 3 21.13 0.88 9.39
C ILE A 3 20.03 1.88 9.03
N MET A 4 18.88 1.36 8.57
CA MET A 4 17.67 2.15 8.38
C MET A 4 16.68 1.85 9.51
N TRP A 5 16.53 2.82 10.39
CA TRP A 5 15.57 2.78 11.49
C TRP A 5 14.16 3.06 10.98
N ALA A 6 13.20 2.25 11.41
CA ALA A 6 11.76 2.46 11.18
C ALA A 6 11.04 2.23 12.52
N PRO A 7 10.92 3.27 13.37
CA PRO A 7 10.40 3.12 14.73
C PRO A 7 8.96 2.58 14.76
N TRP A 8 8.19 2.82 13.70
CA TRP A 8 6.82 2.34 13.50
C TRP A 8 6.69 0.85 13.10
N ARG A 9 7.80 0.16 12.80
CA ARG A 9 7.76 -1.15 12.14
C ARG A 9 7.02 -2.22 12.95
N ILE A 10 7.21 -2.24 14.28
CA ILE A 10 6.59 -3.28 15.12
C ILE A 10 5.07 -3.13 15.19
N GLU A 11 4.59 -1.88 15.23
CA GLU A 11 3.16 -1.57 15.19
C GLU A 11 2.57 -1.95 13.84
N TYR A 12 3.25 -1.61 12.74
CA TYR A 12 2.85 -2.04 11.41
C TYR A 12 2.77 -3.57 11.29
N ILE A 13 3.74 -4.33 11.78
CA ILE A 13 3.70 -5.81 11.70
C ILE A 13 2.50 -6.38 12.44
N ARG A 14 2.15 -5.78 13.59
CA ARG A 14 1.03 -6.22 14.43
C ARG A 14 -0.33 -5.71 13.97
N SER A 15 -0.37 -4.73 13.06
CA SER A 15 -1.62 -4.17 12.57
C SER A 15 -2.43 -5.24 11.83
N PRO A 16 -3.76 -5.18 11.87
CA PRO A 16 -4.59 -5.91 10.93
C PRO A 16 -4.11 -5.65 9.50
N LYS A 17 -4.13 -6.68 8.68
CA LYS A 17 -3.76 -6.60 7.26
C LYS A 17 -5.00 -6.81 6.41
N HIS A 18 -4.98 -6.24 5.22
CA HIS A 18 -6.01 -6.50 4.22
C HIS A 18 -5.99 -7.99 3.87
N ASP A 19 -7.15 -8.63 3.92
CA ASP A 19 -7.32 -10.00 3.47
C ASP A 19 -7.37 -10.01 1.93
N GLY A 20 -6.29 -10.47 1.30
CA GLY A 20 -6.19 -10.56 -0.16
C GLY A 20 -5.00 -9.80 -0.74
N CYS A 21 -5.09 -9.47 -2.02
CA CYS A 21 -4.01 -8.84 -2.78
C CYS A 21 -4.30 -7.35 -2.96
N ILE A 22 -3.61 -6.49 -2.19
CA ILE A 22 -3.81 -5.03 -2.27
C ILE A 22 -3.60 -4.48 -3.69
N PHE A 23 -2.71 -5.07 -4.48
CA PHE A 23 -2.46 -4.65 -5.87
C PHE A 23 -3.54 -5.11 -6.85
N CYS A 24 -4.34 -6.10 -6.47
CA CYS A 24 -5.39 -6.68 -7.28
C CYS A 24 -6.76 -6.10 -6.92
N ASP A 25 -6.98 -5.88 -5.63
CA ASP A 25 -8.28 -5.52 -5.06
C ASP A 25 -8.48 -4.00 -5.08
N PHE A 26 -7.49 -3.22 -4.62
CA PHE A 26 -7.63 -1.78 -4.48
C PHE A 26 -7.93 -1.06 -5.80
N PRO A 27 -7.30 -1.40 -6.95
CA PRO A 27 -7.63 -0.78 -8.22
C PRO A 27 -9.08 -1.03 -8.68
N LYS A 28 -9.72 -2.13 -8.24
CA LYS A 28 -11.10 -2.45 -8.61
C LYS A 28 -12.13 -1.66 -7.82
N GLU A 29 -11.78 -1.15 -6.64
CA GLU A 29 -12.70 -0.42 -5.76
C GLU A 29 -12.96 1.03 -6.18
N ASN A 30 -12.16 1.59 -7.09
CA ASN A 30 -12.23 3.00 -7.53
C ASN A 30 -12.21 4.03 -6.37
N ARG A 31 -11.58 3.67 -5.23
CA ARG A 31 -11.41 4.50 -4.03
C ARG A 31 -9.97 4.97 -3.88
N ASP A 32 -9.42 5.56 -4.93
CA ASP A 32 -7.98 5.81 -5.07
C ASP A 32 -7.37 6.60 -3.92
N ARG A 33 -8.03 7.68 -3.49
CA ARG A 33 -7.55 8.52 -2.39
C ARG A 33 -7.43 7.75 -1.07
N GLU A 34 -8.36 6.85 -0.80
CA GLU A 34 -8.42 6.08 0.44
C GLU A 34 -7.46 4.88 0.40
N ARG A 35 -7.25 4.32 -0.79
CA ARG A 35 -6.27 3.26 -1.05
C ARG A 35 -4.86 3.78 -1.37
N LEU A 36 -4.66 5.10 -1.27
CA LEU A 36 -3.40 5.80 -1.56
C LEU A 36 -2.85 5.52 -2.97
N ILE A 37 -3.74 5.27 -3.94
CA ILE A 37 -3.39 5.20 -5.36
C ILE A 37 -3.26 6.64 -5.85
N LEU A 38 -2.06 7.01 -6.28
CA LEU A 38 -1.73 8.37 -6.71
C LEU A 38 -2.01 8.59 -8.20
N TYR A 39 -1.87 7.54 -9.00
CA TYR A 39 -2.01 7.62 -10.46
C TYR A 39 -2.35 6.26 -11.08
N ARG A 40 -3.21 6.26 -12.10
CA ARG A 40 -3.54 5.09 -12.93
C ARG A 40 -3.10 5.30 -14.37
N GLY A 41 -2.18 4.47 -14.84
CA GLY A 41 -1.78 4.38 -16.24
C GLY A 41 -2.46 3.22 -16.96
N LYS A 42 -2.17 3.07 -18.25
CA LYS A 42 -2.77 2.03 -19.11
C LYS A 42 -2.41 0.60 -18.67
N HIS A 43 -1.21 0.40 -18.14
CA HIS A 43 -0.67 -0.93 -17.80
C HIS A 43 -0.16 -1.04 -16.35
N ALA A 44 -0.15 0.06 -15.61
CA ALA A 44 0.40 0.11 -14.24
C ALA A 44 -0.25 1.27 -13.47
N PHE A 45 -0.10 1.26 -12.15
CA PHE A 45 -0.53 2.33 -11.27
C PHE A 45 0.53 2.59 -10.19
N VAL A 46 0.47 3.78 -9.58
CA VAL A 46 1.37 4.20 -8.50
C VAL A 46 0.59 4.21 -7.20
N ILE A 47 1.12 3.56 -6.17
CA ILE A 47 0.53 3.47 -4.83
C ILE A 47 1.57 3.85 -3.78
N MET A 48 1.15 4.62 -2.78
CA MET A 48 2.00 4.98 -1.64
C MET A 48 2.14 3.78 -0.69
N ASN A 49 3.35 3.58 -0.17
CA ASN A 49 3.62 2.64 0.92
C ASN A 49 3.36 3.27 2.29
#